data_AF-A0A0S9Q9C7-F1
#
_entry.id   AF-A0A0S9Q9C7-F1
#
_cell.length_a   1.000
_cell.length_b   1.000
_cell.length_c   1.000
_cell.angle_alpha   90.00
_cell.angle_beta   90.00
_cell.angle_gamma   90.00
#
_symmetry.space_group_name_H-M   'P 1'
#
loop_
_entity.id
_entity.type
_entity.pdbx_description
1 polymer ?
#
loop_
_entity_poly.entity_id
_entity_poly.type
_entity_poly.pdbx_seq_one_letter_code
_entity_poly.pdbx_strand_id
1 'polypeptide(L)'
;MPDDPSSLRSRTFGAWPRSAWLLATSRMLGTDLELASRSAFVERLRGLGLAADLSRVSRWESGQQAVPTKVVLAYEQALGLPSGSILATSRSLLRNSAPTPPPPERATYGEEDKGPQLVQGLLERALAGDALSGGEWLQLAVELARFDYFFLMGDSWHVLCGRLVNELSRTMGIDHLRRYEACVTLIGHDIARPHMLHALGSWLTHPDVQLAAPAVSLLREIPDAPAGALVLRLLQSDNATLREAAVGVAAGKAARGHFDTLALRKLEKVAARRLDAHETTRAAVDTIDLVAHLPDDGFERVMRGLRDPAKRPRLQHTRDKGLLLPAQHINVVCRTIAGQAQAVTPTARPAEPDALLEKLVKELLFHVHGVRRRMAGRVLALSPYGPAVADACVPLAGGVNEVLAARAWDSLLVLGHGNRRDEVVALAVGEPRSGLQGEALVSVGLGQRHLDEDEAEKLLAVARETPHADVRASAVFALGMAGPSHVAEVARASEESARAARWWAATGPAIYDADSSSGPTATAV
;
A
#
# COMPACT_ATOMS: atom_id res chain seq x y z
N MET A 1 11.82 -19.70 -12.09
CA MET A 1 11.25 -18.40 -11.69
C MET A 1 12.37 -17.36 -11.64
N PRO A 2 12.11 -16.06 -11.89
CA PRO A 2 13.12 -15.03 -11.74
C PRO A 2 13.55 -14.89 -10.27
N ASP A 3 14.81 -14.52 -10.06
CA ASP A 3 15.37 -14.25 -8.73
C ASP A 3 15.69 -12.76 -8.57
N ASP A 4 15.54 -12.26 -7.34
CA ASP A 4 15.95 -10.90 -6.96
C ASP A 4 17.22 -11.00 -6.11
N PRO A 5 18.41 -10.71 -6.65
CA PRO A 5 19.68 -10.88 -5.92
C PRO A 5 19.90 -9.81 -4.84
N SER A 6 19.00 -8.83 -4.68
CA SER A 6 19.18 -7.75 -3.72
C SER A 6 19.31 -8.26 -2.27
N SER A 7 20.28 -7.72 -1.55
CA SER A 7 20.48 -8.09 -0.14
C SER A 7 19.35 -7.56 0.74
N LEU A 8 18.96 -8.32 1.77
CA LEU A 8 18.06 -7.85 2.83
C LEU A 8 18.70 -6.77 3.71
N ARG A 9 20.03 -6.62 3.67
CA ARG A 9 20.72 -5.50 4.32
C ARG A 9 20.60 -4.20 3.54
N SER A 10 20.31 -4.30 2.23
CA SER A 10 20.15 -3.13 1.37
C SER A 10 18.79 -2.48 1.59
N ARG A 11 18.71 -1.19 1.30
CA ARG A 11 17.43 -0.48 1.16
C ARG A 11 16.82 -0.71 -0.23
N THR A 12 17.65 -1.09 -1.19
CA THR A 12 17.29 -1.29 -2.59
C THR A 12 16.78 -2.70 -2.87
N PHE A 13 16.01 -2.84 -3.93
CA PHE A 13 15.52 -4.13 -4.42
C PHE A 13 15.38 -4.14 -5.95
N GLY A 14 15.34 -5.32 -6.56
CA GLY A 14 15.16 -5.45 -8.00
C GLY A 14 13.71 -5.23 -8.43
N ALA A 15 13.40 -4.07 -9.04
CA ALA A 15 12.07 -3.81 -9.61
C ALA A 15 11.74 -4.74 -10.79
N TRP A 16 12.71 -4.97 -11.68
CA TRP A 16 12.50 -5.78 -12.89
C TRP A 16 12.26 -7.26 -12.58
N PRO A 17 13.07 -7.94 -11.74
CA PRO A 17 12.79 -9.32 -11.38
C PRO A 17 11.45 -9.52 -10.68
N ARG A 18 11.01 -8.57 -9.84
CA ARG A 18 9.70 -8.63 -9.16
C ARG A 18 8.53 -8.42 -10.11
N SER A 19 8.66 -7.51 -11.07
CA SER A 19 7.66 -7.32 -12.11
C SER A 19 7.57 -8.55 -13.01
N ALA A 20 8.71 -9.12 -13.41
CA ALA A 20 8.78 -10.37 -14.16
C ALA A 20 8.16 -11.55 -13.40
N TRP A 21 8.43 -11.66 -12.10
CA TRP A 21 7.85 -12.69 -11.23
C TRP A 21 6.34 -12.58 -11.17
N LEU A 22 5.82 -11.35 -11.03
CA LEU A 22 4.38 -11.11 -10.98
C LEU A 22 3.71 -11.51 -12.31
N LEU A 23 4.31 -11.18 -13.46
CA LEU A 23 3.79 -11.61 -14.77
C LEU A 23 3.81 -13.14 -14.91
N ALA A 24 4.92 -13.77 -14.52
CA ALA A 24 5.10 -15.22 -14.61
C ALA A 24 4.10 -15.97 -13.72
N THR A 25 3.96 -15.56 -12.46
CA THR A 25 3.02 -16.17 -11.50
C THR A 25 1.58 -15.94 -11.91
N SER A 26 1.20 -14.73 -12.32
CA SER A 26 -0.17 -14.42 -12.75
C SER A 26 -0.61 -15.27 -13.94
N ARG A 27 0.32 -15.57 -14.86
CA ARG A 27 0.04 -16.45 -16.00
C ARG A 27 0.04 -17.94 -15.60
N MET A 28 1.04 -18.38 -14.85
CA MET A 28 1.24 -19.81 -14.55
C MET A 28 0.26 -20.36 -13.51
N LEU A 29 -0.18 -19.51 -12.59
CA LEU A 29 -1.03 -19.84 -11.44
C LEU A 29 -2.39 -19.13 -11.54
N GLY A 30 -2.68 -18.53 -12.69
CA GLY A 30 -3.97 -17.91 -12.97
C GLY A 30 -5.08 -18.96 -13.06
N THR A 31 -6.33 -18.48 -13.06
CA THR A 31 -7.53 -19.33 -13.12
C THR A 31 -7.70 -20.02 -14.48
N ASP A 32 -7.19 -19.42 -15.56
CA ASP A 32 -7.21 -19.98 -16.91
C ASP A 32 -6.01 -20.90 -17.12
N LEU A 33 -6.27 -22.22 -17.02
CA LEU A 33 -5.26 -23.26 -17.17
C LEU A 33 -4.70 -23.36 -18.60
N GLU A 34 -5.42 -22.89 -19.62
CA GLU A 34 -4.90 -22.90 -20.99
C GLU A 34 -3.79 -21.86 -21.14
N LEU A 35 -3.98 -20.67 -20.56
CA LEU A 35 -3.00 -19.59 -20.56
C LEU A 35 -1.75 -19.89 -19.72
N ALA A 36 -1.80 -20.88 -18.83
CA ALA A 36 -0.60 -21.42 -18.17
C ALA A 36 0.39 -22.04 -19.18
N SER A 37 -0.07 -22.45 -20.37
CA SER A 37 0.80 -22.81 -21.49
C SER A 37 1.32 -21.56 -22.20
N ARG A 38 2.65 -21.46 -22.32
CA ARG A 38 3.30 -20.31 -22.98
C ARG A 38 2.91 -20.18 -24.45
N SER A 39 2.66 -21.28 -25.16
CA SER A 39 2.25 -21.24 -26.58
C SER A 39 0.85 -20.63 -26.74
N ALA A 40 -0.12 -21.10 -25.97
CA ALA A 40 -1.49 -20.57 -25.97
C ALA A 40 -1.49 -19.08 -25.58
N PHE A 41 -0.69 -18.71 -24.58
CA PHE A 41 -0.57 -17.33 -24.16
C PHE A 41 0.05 -16.41 -25.23
N VAL A 42 1.05 -16.89 -25.98
CA VAL A 42 1.60 -16.13 -27.12
C VAL A 42 0.54 -15.88 -28.19
N GLU A 43 -0.28 -16.87 -28.51
CA GLU A 43 -1.40 -16.68 -29.45
C GLU A 43 -2.43 -15.68 -28.93
N ARG A 44 -2.75 -15.73 -27.62
CA ARG A 44 -3.62 -14.75 -26.98
C ARG A 44 -3.06 -13.32 -27.11
N LEU A 45 -1.78 -13.13 -26.83
CA LEU A 45 -1.10 -11.82 -26.98
C LEU A 45 -1.08 -11.34 -28.43
N ARG A 46 -0.88 -12.23 -29.41
CA ARG A 46 -0.95 -11.89 -30.84
C ARG A 46 -2.35 -11.45 -31.26
N GLY A 47 -3.38 -12.11 -30.72
CA GLY A 47 -4.78 -11.71 -30.90
C GLY A 47 -5.10 -10.31 -30.35
N LEU A 48 -4.29 -9.79 -29.41
CA LEU A 48 -4.36 -8.41 -28.91
C LEU A 48 -3.47 -7.43 -29.70
N GLY A 49 -2.92 -7.85 -30.84
CA GLY A 49 -2.06 -7.01 -31.68
C GLY A 49 -0.60 -6.90 -31.20
N LEU A 50 -0.19 -7.67 -30.18
CA LEU A 50 1.18 -7.64 -29.68
C LEU A 50 2.09 -8.58 -30.48
N ALA A 51 3.20 -8.05 -31.00
CA ALA A 51 4.25 -8.86 -31.62
C ALA A 51 5.03 -9.68 -30.57
N ALA A 52 4.46 -10.81 -30.15
CA ALA A 52 5.03 -11.73 -29.17
C ALA A 52 5.47 -13.07 -29.79
N ASP A 53 6.52 -13.65 -29.21
CA ASP A 53 7.01 -15.00 -29.49
C ASP A 53 7.45 -15.67 -28.17
N LEU A 54 7.68 -16.99 -28.20
CA LEU A 54 8.05 -17.77 -27.02
C LEU A 54 9.33 -17.25 -26.33
N SER A 55 10.31 -16.79 -27.11
CA SER A 55 11.59 -16.29 -26.58
C SER A 55 11.41 -14.94 -25.89
N ARG A 56 10.62 -14.02 -26.46
CA ARG A 56 10.29 -12.72 -25.84
C ARG A 56 9.56 -12.91 -24.52
N VAL A 57 8.51 -13.73 -24.51
CA VAL A 57 7.76 -14.04 -23.28
C VAL A 57 8.67 -14.66 -22.22
N SER A 58 9.53 -15.60 -22.61
CA SER A 58 10.51 -16.19 -21.68
C SER A 58 11.49 -15.16 -21.10
N ARG A 59 11.96 -14.19 -21.90
CA ARG A 59 12.87 -13.13 -21.43
C ARG A 59 12.17 -12.14 -20.50
N TRP A 60 10.92 -11.80 -20.77
CA TRP A 60 10.10 -10.96 -19.89
C TRP A 60 9.85 -11.65 -18.55
N GLU A 61 9.43 -12.92 -18.55
CA GLU A 61 9.09 -13.67 -17.34
C GLU A 61 10.30 -14.10 -16.50
N SER A 62 11.48 -14.23 -17.11
CA SER A 62 12.73 -14.50 -16.39
C SER A 62 13.42 -13.23 -15.87
N GLY A 63 12.92 -12.04 -16.20
CA GLY A 63 13.54 -10.77 -15.85
C GLY A 63 14.82 -10.46 -16.60
N GLN A 64 15.15 -11.22 -17.65
CA GLN A 64 16.31 -10.96 -18.52
C GLN A 64 16.14 -9.71 -19.38
N GLN A 65 14.89 -9.27 -19.59
CA GLN A 65 14.57 -8.05 -20.31
C GLN A 65 13.52 -7.24 -19.55
N ALA A 66 13.70 -5.92 -19.47
CA ALA A 66 12.68 -5.02 -18.95
C ALA A 66 11.40 -5.15 -19.78
N VAL A 67 10.25 -5.18 -19.11
CA VAL A 67 8.96 -5.41 -19.75
C VAL A 67 8.35 -4.06 -20.13
N PRO A 68 8.14 -3.78 -21.44
CA PRO A 68 7.53 -2.53 -21.87
C PRO A 68 6.10 -2.37 -21.34
N THR A 69 5.67 -1.13 -21.13
CA THR A 69 4.33 -0.83 -20.59
C THR A 69 3.21 -1.45 -21.42
N LYS A 70 3.30 -1.38 -22.75
CA LYS A 70 2.32 -2.02 -23.65
C LYS A 70 2.19 -3.53 -23.45
N VAL A 71 3.29 -4.19 -23.06
CA VAL A 71 3.29 -5.63 -22.78
C VAL A 71 2.60 -5.90 -21.44
N VAL A 72 2.85 -5.05 -20.43
CA VAL A 72 2.16 -5.16 -19.13
C VAL A 72 0.65 -5.03 -19.29
N LEU A 73 0.18 -4.01 -20.03
CA LEU A 73 -1.25 -3.81 -20.30
C LEU A 73 -1.85 -5.00 -21.08
N ALA A 74 -1.12 -5.54 -22.07
CA ALA A 74 -1.56 -6.72 -22.81
C ALA A 74 -1.64 -7.98 -21.91
N TYR A 75 -0.77 -8.12 -20.91
CA TYR A 75 -0.86 -9.19 -19.91
C TYR A 75 -2.11 -9.05 -19.05
N GLU A 76 -2.39 -7.84 -18.55
CA GLU A 76 -3.61 -7.58 -17.77
C GLU A 76 -4.87 -7.95 -18.57
N GLN A 77 -4.95 -7.50 -19.83
CA GLN A 77 -6.08 -7.81 -20.70
C GLN A 77 -6.16 -9.30 -21.06
N ALA A 78 -5.03 -9.95 -21.35
CA ALA A 78 -4.99 -11.36 -21.69
C ALA A 78 -5.45 -12.26 -20.53
N LEU A 79 -5.10 -11.89 -19.29
CA LEU A 79 -5.39 -12.62 -18.07
C LEU A 79 -6.71 -12.19 -17.40
N GLY A 80 -7.41 -11.19 -17.94
CA GLY A 80 -8.64 -10.67 -17.34
C GLY A 80 -8.44 -9.96 -16.00
N LEU A 81 -7.25 -9.40 -15.76
CA LEU A 81 -6.94 -8.66 -14.54
C LEU A 81 -7.51 -7.23 -14.61
N PRO A 82 -7.83 -6.60 -13.46
CA PRO A 82 -8.25 -5.21 -13.43
C PRO A 82 -7.23 -4.30 -14.12
N SER A 83 -7.72 -3.40 -14.98
CA SER A 83 -6.84 -2.55 -15.78
C SER A 83 -5.94 -1.68 -14.90
N GLY A 84 -4.66 -1.62 -15.24
CA GLY A 84 -3.64 -0.85 -14.56
C GLY A 84 -3.13 -1.47 -13.25
N SER A 85 -3.55 -2.68 -12.87
CA SER A 85 -3.14 -3.33 -11.62
C SER A 85 -1.64 -3.69 -11.59
N ILE A 86 -1.16 -4.43 -12.59
CA ILE A 86 0.25 -4.77 -12.75
C ILE A 86 1.04 -3.51 -13.12
N LEU A 87 0.51 -2.64 -13.99
CA LEU A 87 1.18 -1.40 -14.37
C LEU A 87 1.46 -0.51 -13.16
N ALA A 88 0.45 -0.28 -12.30
CA ALA A 88 0.62 0.53 -11.10
C ALA A 88 1.63 -0.11 -10.13
N THR A 89 1.61 -1.44 -10.01
CA THR A 89 2.58 -2.19 -9.20
C THR A 89 3.99 -2.06 -9.74
N SER A 90 4.21 -2.24 -11.04
CA SER A 90 5.51 -2.09 -11.68
C SER A 90 6.06 -0.67 -11.60
N ARG A 91 5.23 0.36 -11.80
CA ARG A 91 5.63 1.78 -11.63
C ARG A 91 6.02 2.06 -10.18
N SER A 92 5.24 1.57 -9.22
CA SER A 92 5.54 1.69 -7.80
C SER A 92 6.84 0.97 -7.42
N LEU A 93 7.08 -0.24 -7.96
CA LEU A 93 8.33 -0.97 -7.74
C LEU A 93 9.53 -0.19 -8.25
N LEU A 94 9.47 0.30 -9.50
CA LEU A 94 10.55 1.05 -10.12
C LEU A 94 10.90 2.31 -9.30
N ARG A 95 9.89 3.12 -8.97
CA ARG A 95 10.06 4.36 -8.20
C ARG A 95 10.62 4.16 -6.79
N ASN A 96 10.46 2.97 -6.22
CA ASN A 96 10.91 2.68 -4.86
C ASN A 96 12.13 1.74 -4.80
N SER A 97 12.66 1.30 -5.95
CA SER A 97 13.77 0.35 -6.03
C SER A 97 15.11 0.90 -5.57
N ALA A 98 15.31 2.21 -5.69
CA ALA A 98 16.53 2.92 -5.34
C ALA A 98 16.22 4.34 -4.86
N PRO A 99 17.15 5.03 -4.16
CA PRO A 99 16.99 6.42 -3.75
C PRO A 99 16.76 7.37 -4.94
N THR A 100 17.49 7.14 -6.04
CA THR A 100 17.36 7.85 -7.31
C THR A 100 16.97 6.84 -8.39
N PRO A 101 15.67 6.49 -8.50
CA PRO A 101 15.20 5.53 -9.48
C PRO A 101 15.26 6.14 -10.90
N PRO A 102 15.37 5.31 -11.95
CA PRO A 102 15.15 5.80 -13.31
C PRO A 102 13.69 6.26 -13.46
N PRO A 103 13.42 7.25 -14.33
CA PRO A 103 12.05 7.65 -14.63
C PRO A 103 11.30 6.44 -15.24
N PRO A 104 10.00 6.26 -14.92
CA PRO A 104 9.20 5.26 -15.59
C PRO A 104 9.11 5.56 -17.09
N GLU A 105 8.97 4.50 -17.89
CA GLU A 105 8.62 4.64 -19.31
C GLU A 105 7.34 5.47 -19.43
N ARG A 106 7.29 6.35 -20.44
CA ARG A 106 6.04 7.05 -20.80
C ARG A 106 5.04 6.01 -21.28
N ALA A 107 4.01 5.78 -20.47
CA ALA A 107 2.96 4.83 -20.74
C ALA A 107 1.92 5.45 -21.69
N THR A 108 1.29 4.63 -22.54
CA THR A 108 0.09 4.98 -23.30
C THR A 108 -0.88 3.81 -23.24
N TYR A 109 -2.16 4.10 -23.06
CA TYR A 109 -3.24 3.12 -22.99
C TYR A 109 -3.96 2.91 -24.33
N GLY A 110 -3.76 3.81 -25.31
CA GLY A 110 -4.36 3.74 -26.63
C GLY A 110 -3.34 3.61 -27.77
N GLU A 111 -3.85 3.23 -28.95
CA GLU A 111 -3.19 3.54 -30.23
C GLU A 111 -3.02 5.06 -30.33
N GLU A 112 -1.91 5.53 -30.93
CA GLU A 112 -1.54 6.95 -30.93
C GLU A 112 -2.66 7.89 -31.38
N ASP A 113 -3.56 7.41 -32.26
CA ASP A 113 -4.66 8.13 -32.89
C ASP A 113 -5.98 8.18 -32.09
N LYS A 114 -6.22 7.26 -31.13
CA LYS A 114 -7.49 7.17 -30.35
C LYS A 114 -7.42 7.79 -28.95
N GLY A 115 -6.24 8.27 -28.55
CA GLY A 115 -6.00 8.87 -27.24
C GLY A 115 -6.96 10.03 -26.90
N PRO A 116 -7.20 11.01 -27.80
CA PRO A 116 -8.00 12.19 -27.48
C PRO A 116 -9.46 11.91 -27.12
N GLN A 117 -10.17 11.03 -27.86
CA GLN A 117 -11.58 10.75 -27.56
C GLN A 117 -11.75 9.99 -26.24
N LEU A 118 -10.81 9.09 -25.95
CA LEU A 118 -10.79 8.30 -24.72
C LEU A 118 -10.55 9.19 -23.48
N VAL A 119 -9.61 10.14 -23.58
CA VAL A 119 -9.34 11.13 -22.53
C VAL A 119 -10.56 12.02 -22.31
N GLN A 120 -11.20 12.49 -23.37
CA GLN A 120 -12.39 13.33 -23.27
C GLN A 120 -13.51 12.60 -22.51
N GLY A 121 -13.83 11.35 -22.86
CA GLY A 121 -14.89 10.60 -22.18
C GLY A 121 -14.60 10.34 -20.69
N LEU A 122 -13.36 10.01 -20.33
CA LEU A 122 -12.97 9.83 -18.93
C LEU A 122 -13.01 11.14 -18.14
N LEU A 123 -12.59 12.24 -18.77
CA LEU A 123 -12.62 13.57 -18.17
C LEU A 123 -14.06 14.05 -17.92
N GLU A 124 -14.95 13.90 -18.90
CA GLU A 124 -16.36 14.27 -18.78
C GLU A 124 -17.03 13.53 -17.62
N ARG A 125 -16.83 12.21 -17.52
CA ARG A 125 -17.30 11.39 -16.39
C ARG A 125 -16.71 11.87 -15.05
N ALA A 126 -15.41 12.16 -15.03
CA ALA A 126 -14.74 12.61 -13.81
C ALA A 126 -15.30 13.95 -13.30
N LEU A 127 -15.59 14.89 -14.20
CA LEU A 127 -16.15 16.20 -13.89
C LEU A 127 -17.66 16.15 -13.58
N ALA A 128 -18.40 15.22 -14.19
CA ALA A 128 -19.83 15.01 -13.94
C ALA A 128 -20.11 14.34 -12.58
N GLY A 129 -19.09 13.75 -11.94
CA GLY A 129 -19.25 13.02 -10.68
C GLY A 129 -19.51 11.52 -10.84
N ASP A 130 -19.48 10.99 -12.07
CA ASP A 130 -19.68 9.57 -12.35
C ASP A 130 -18.56 8.73 -11.73
N ALA A 131 -18.85 7.53 -11.25
CA ALA A 131 -17.84 6.63 -10.70
C ALA A 131 -16.75 6.31 -11.74
N LEU A 132 -15.49 6.45 -11.33
CA LEU A 132 -14.32 6.00 -12.09
C LEU A 132 -13.60 4.92 -11.28
N SER A 133 -13.16 3.85 -11.94
CA SER A 133 -12.25 2.88 -11.31
C SER A 133 -10.85 3.47 -11.13
N GLY A 134 -10.03 2.87 -10.28
CA GLY A 134 -8.65 3.26 -10.12
C GLY A 134 -7.85 3.11 -11.42
N GLY A 135 -8.18 2.11 -12.25
CA GLY A 135 -7.61 1.92 -13.58
C GLY A 135 -7.94 3.08 -14.52
N GLU A 136 -9.20 3.52 -14.52
CA GLU A 136 -9.68 4.67 -15.30
C GLU A 136 -9.00 5.98 -14.84
N TRP A 137 -8.82 6.17 -13.53
CA TRP A 137 -8.05 7.31 -13.00
C TRP A 137 -6.59 7.29 -13.44
N LEU A 138 -5.94 6.13 -13.39
CA LEU A 138 -4.56 5.99 -13.81
C LEU A 138 -4.42 6.25 -15.31
N GLN A 139 -5.35 5.73 -16.11
CA GLN A 139 -5.40 5.96 -17.55
C GLN A 139 -5.58 7.44 -17.87
N LEU A 140 -6.55 8.10 -17.23
CA LEU A 140 -6.77 9.54 -17.39
C LEU A 140 -5.50 10.34 -17.05
N ALA A 141 -4.88 10.07 -15.91
CA ALA A 141 -3.67 10.79 -15.48
C ALA A 141 -2.47 10.57 -16.42
N VAL A 142 -2.27 9.34 -16.90
CA VAL A 142 -1.20 9.00 -17.84
C VAL A 142 -1.38 9.72 -19.18
N GLU A 143 -2.60 9.70 -19.72
CA GLU A 143 -2.87 10.35 -21.00
C GLU A 143 -2.88 11.88 -20.88
N LEU A 144 -3.36 12.46 -19.77
CA LEU A 144 -3.22 13.90 -19.52
C LEU A 144 -1.74 14.33 -19.47
N ALA A 145 -0.89 13.54 -18.81
CA ALA A 145 0.53 13.82 -18.71
C ALA A 145 1.31 13.58 -20.02
N ARG A 146 0.69 13.01 -21.05
CA ARG A 146 1.29 12.83 -22.38
C ARG A 146 1.32 14.15 -23.16
N PHE A 147 0.35 15.03 -22.96
CA PHE A 147 0.23 16.28 -23.70
C PHE A 147 0.92 17.42 -22.94
N ASP A 148 1.93 18.03 -23.56
CA ASP A 148 2.66 19.16 -22.95
C ASP A 148 1.74 20.37 -22.65
N TYR A 149 0.63 20.50 -23.40
CA TYR A 149 -0.36 21.56 -23.24
C TYR A 149 -1.78 20.99 -23.36
N PHE A 150 -2.29 20.42 -22.27
CA PHE A 150 -3.72 20.08 -22.16
C PHE A 150 -4.47 21.22 -21.46
N PHE A 151 -5.27 21.97 -22.21
CA PHE A 151 -5.99 23.13 -21.69
C PHE A 151 -7.31 22.72 -21.01
N LEU A 152 -7.29 22.68 -19.68
CA LEU A 152 -8.50 22.69 -18.86
C LEU A 152 -8.63 24.03 -18.14
N MET A 153 -9.87 24.43 -17.88
CA MET A 153 -10.16 25.56 -17.02
C MET A 153 -9.64 25.26 -15.60
N GLY A 154 -9.16 26.28 -14.89
CA GLY A 154 -8.59 26.11 -13.54
C GLY A 154 -9.53 25.44 -12.54
N ASP A 155 -10.84 25.71 -12.65
CA ASP A 155 -11.86 25.09 -11.81
C ASP A 155 -12.00 23.60 -12.09
N SER A 156 -11.90 23.18 -13.36
CA SER A 156 -11.91 21.77 -13.74
C SER A 156 -10.73 21.01 -13.13
N TRP A 157 -9.53 21.62 -13.14
CA TRP A 157 -8.37 21.02 -12.46
C TRP A 157 -8.58 20.91 -10.96
N HIS A 158 -9.15 21.93 -10.32
CA HIS A 158 -9.41 21.92 -8.89
C HIS A 158 -10.40 20.81 -8.50
N VAL A 159 -11.52 20.69 -9.22
CA VAL A 159 -12.52 19.63 -9.03
C VAL A 159 -11.89 18.25 -9.23
N LEU A 160 -11.17 18.05 -10.33
CA LEU A 160 -10.54 16.78 -10.68
C LEU A 160 -9.54 16.33 -9.60
N CYS A 161 -8.63 17.22 -9.19
CA CYS A 161 -7.61 16.92 -8.19
C CYS A 161 -8.20 16.70 -6.79
N GLY A 162 -9.19 17.53 -6.41
CA GLY A 162 -9.91 17.40 -5.14
C GLY A 162 -10.62 16.06 -5.03
N ARG A 163 -11.31 15.66 -6.10
CA ARG A 163 -12.00 14.37 -6.20
C ARG A 163 -11.01 13.20 -6.12
N LEU A 164 -9.92 13.24 -6.89
CA LEU A 164 -8.93 12.16 -6.88
C LEU A 164 -8.26 11.99 -5.49
N VAL A 165 -7.96 13.07 -4.78
CA VAL A 165 -7.42 13.00 -3.40
C VAL A 165 -8.44 12.43 -2.41
N ASN A 166 -9.71 12.81 -2.53
CA ASN A 166 -10.81 12.24 -1.74
C ASN A 166 -10.91 10.73 -1.97
N GLU A 167 -10.99 10.31 -3.24
CA GLU A 167 -11.15 8.90 -3.58
C GLU A 167 -9.92 8.07 -3.19
N LEU A 168 -8.70 8.57 -3.45
CA LEU A 168 -7.45 7.93 -3.00
C LEU A 168 -7.50 7.63 -1.50
N SER A 169 -8.01 8.56 -0.70
CA SER A 169 -8.01 8.44 0.76
C SER A 169 -9.00 7.41 1.28
N ARG A 170 -10.04 7.11 0.49
CA ARG A 170 -11.13 6.20 0.84
C ARG A 170 -11.03 4.83 0.16
N THR A 171 -10.01 4.63 -0.66
CA THR A 171 -9.80 3.38 -1.41
C THR A 171 -8.67 2.58 -0.76
N MET A 172 -8.74 1.24 -0.83
CA MET A 172 -7.73 0.33 -0.29
C MET A 172 -7.19 -0.66 -1.34
N GLY A 173 -6.21 -1.49 -0.95
CA GLY A 173 -5.68 -2.55 -1.80
C GLY A 173 -5.05 -2.08 -3.11
N ILE A 174 -5.35 -2.79 -4.20
CA ILE A 174 -4.84 -2.47 -5.55
C ILE A 174 -5.50 -1.21 -6.13
N ASP A 175 -6.77 -0.97 -5.82
CA ASP A 175 -7.56 0.20 -6.25
C ASP A 175 -6.93 1.49 -5.73
N HIS A 176 -6.48 1.46 -4.47
CA HIS A 176 -5.68 2.55 -3.88
C HIS A 176 -4.40 2.77 -4.67
N LEU A 177 -3.69 1.70 -5.04
CA LEU A 177 -2.43 1.83 -5.75
C LEU A 177 -2.61 2.47 -7.13
N ARG A 178 -3.66 2.10 -7.86
CA ARG A 178 -3.98 2.69 -9.17
C ARG A 178 -4.25 4.19 -9.05
N ARG A 179 -5.08 4.61 -8.09
CA ARG A 179 -5.31 6.05 -7.78
C ARG A 179 -4.05 6.76 -7.26
N TYR A 180 -3.22 6.08 -6.48
CA TYR A 180 -1.96 6.64 -5.97
C TYR A 180 -1.01 6.96 -7.12
N GLU A 181 -0.86 6.04 -8.09
CA GLU A 181 -0.05 6.29 -9.28
C GLU A 181 -0.63 7.38 -10.18
N ALA A 182 -1.96 7.53 -10.22
CA ALA A 182 -2.62 8.66 -10.87
C ALA A 182 -2.22 9.99 -10.21
N CYS A 183 -2.32 10.08 -8.88
CA CYS A 183 -1.88 11.25 -8.11
C CYS A 183 -0.41 11.59 -8.34
N VAL A 184 0.48 10.59 -8.28
CA VAL A 184 1.92 10.79 -8.50
C VAL A 184 2.20 11.30 -9.91
N THR A 185 1.46 10.80 -10.91
CA THR A 185 1.57 11.26 -12.30
C THR A 185 1.16 12.73 -12.42
N LEU A 186 0.05 13.14 -11.80
CA LEU A 186 -0.40 14.54 -11.82
C LEU A 186 0.47 15.49 -10.96
N ILE A 187 1.08 15.01 -9.88
CA ILE A 187 2.07 15.78 -9.10
C ILE A 187 3.30 16.11 -9.96
N GLY A 188 3.67 15.21 -10.87
CA GLY A 188 4.76 15.41 -11.82
C GLY A 188 4.41 16.28 -13.04
N HIS A 189 3.14 16.65 -13.21
CA HIS A 189 2.66 17.44 -14.35
C HIS A 189 2.63 18.94 -13.99
N ASP A 190 3.30 19.78 -14.77
CA ASP A 190 3.53 21.19 -14.43
C ASP A 190 2.24 21.99 -14.19
N ILE A 191 1.22 21.78 -15.02
CA ILE A 191 -0.07 22.49 -14.91
C ILE A 191 -0.91 21.92 -13.76
N ALA A 192 -0.89 20.60 -13.54
CA ALA A 192 -1.77 19.95 -12.55
C ALA A 192 -1.19 20.04 -11.12
N ARG A 193 0.13 20.16 -10.98
CA ARG A 193 0.84 20.14 -9.69
C ARG A 193 0.27 21.16 -8.69
N PRO A 194 0.05 22.45 -9.00
CA PRO A 194 -0.52 23.40 -8.04
C PRO A 194 -1.90 22.97 -7.51
N HIS A 195 -2.75 22.42 -8.38
CA HIS A 195 -4.09 21.95 -8.01
C HIS A 195 -4.03 20.69 -7.14
N MET A 196 -3.14 19.75 -7.45
CA MET A 196 -2.88 18.57 -6.62
C MET A 196 -2.35 18.94 -5.23
N LEU A 197 -1.40 19.89 -5.15
CA LEU A 197 -0.87 20.37 -3.87
C LEU A 197 -1.93 21.10 -3.05
N HIS A 198 -2.79 21.88 -3.70
CA HIS A 198 -3.91 22.56 -3.03
C HIS A 198 -4.94 21.55 -2.50
N ALA A 199 -5.33 20.55 -3.30
CA ALA A 199 -6.23 19.48 -2.87
C ALA A 199 -5.65 18.70 -1.68
N LEU A 200 -4.36 18.36 -1.73
CA LEU A 200 -3.66 17.71 -0.63
C LEU A 200 -3.63 18.58 0.63
N GLY A 201 -3.33 19.88 0.49
CA GLY A 201 -3.34 20.81 1.61
C GLY A 201 -4.72 20.93 2.26
N SER A 202 -5.77 21.05 1.45
CA SER A 202 -7.16 21.14 1.92
C SER A 202 -7.58 19.88 2.70
N TRP A 203 -7.18 18.70 2.23
CA TRP A 203 -7.44 17.44 2.93
C TRP A 203 -6.72 17.36 4.28
N LEU A 204 -5.41 17.66 4.30
CA LEU A 204 -4.57 17.52 5.49
C LEU A 204 -4.81 18.59 6.56
N THR A 205 -5.45 19.70 6.20
CA THR A 205 -5.78 20.79 7.14
C THR A 205 -7.19 20.67 7.72
N HIS A 206 -7.99 19.68 7.28
CA HIS A 206 -9.29 19.43 7.87
C HIS A 206 -9.13 19.01 9.35
N PRO A 207 -9.75 19.71 10.32
CA PRO A 207 -9.49 19.50 11.75
C PRO A 207 -9.83 18.07 12.20
N ASP A 208 -10.91 17.52 11.65
CA ASP A 208 -11.43 16.20 12.02
C ASP A 208 -10.99 15.06 11.08
N VAL A 209 -9.91 15.24 10.30
CA VAL A 209 -9.45 14.22 9.33
C VAL A 209 -9.24 12.85 9.98
N GLN A 210 -9.96 11.84 9.49
CA GLN A 210 -9.85 10.45 9.94
C GLN A 210 -8.94 9.61 9.03
N LEU A 211 -8.92 9.89 7.73
CA LEU A 211 -8.11 9.18 6.72
C LEU A 211 -6.92 10.03 6.27
N ALA A 212 -5.87 10.09 7.09
CA ALA A 212 -4.68 10.88 6.75
C ALA A 212 -3.62 10.09 5.95
N ALA A 213 -3.45 8.80 6.25
CA ALA A 213 -2.29 8.05 5.78
C ALA A 213 -2.12 7.99 4.24
N PRO A 214 -3.17 7.76 3.42
CA PRO A 214 -3.05 7.78 1.96
C PRO A 214 -2.57 9.13 1.43
N ALA A 215 -3.22 10.22 1.84
CA ALA A 215 -2.89 11.58 1.44
C ALA A 215 -1.48 11.99 1.90
N VAL A 216 -1.15 11.78 3.18
CA VAL A 216 0.19 12.08 3.74
C VAL A 216 1.28 11.33 2.96
N SER A 217 1.00 10.10 2.51
CA SER A 217 1.98 9.30 1.75
C SER A 217 2.37 9.88 0.38
N LEU A 218 1.57 10.79 -0.18
CA LEU A 218 1.95 11.53 -1.41
C LEU A 218 3.08 12.52 -1.15
N LEU A 219 3.20 13.07 0.07
CA LEU A 219 4.28 14.00 0.42
C LEU A 219 5.66 13.37 0.22
N ARG A 220 5.78 12.05 0.32
CA ARG A 220 7.03 11.31 0.08
C ARG A 220 7.57 11.52 -1.34
N GLU A 221 6.68 11.71 -2.31
CA GLU A 221 7.02 11.84 -3.74
C GLU A 221 7.40 13.27 -4.15
N ILE A 222 7.17 14.25 -3.27
CA ILE A 222 7.54 15.66 -3.50
C ILE A 222 8.90 15.93 -2.86
N PRO A 223 10.00 16.14 -3.62
CA PRO A 223 11.35 16.22 -3.05
C PRO A 223 11.68 17.56 -2.37
N ASP A 224 10.85 18.58 -2.55
CA ASP A 224 11.19 19.95 -2.13
C ASP A 224 11.20 20.16 -0.60
N ALA A 225 11.92 21.21 -0.18
CA ALA A 225 12.06 21.59 1.23
C ALA A 225 10.73 21.94 1.91
N PRO A 226 9.76 22.63 1.25
CA PRO A 226 8.42 22.84 1.82
C PRO A 226 7.69 21.55 2.20
N ALA A 227 7.73 20.51 1.36
CA ALA A 227 7.14 19.23 1.70
C ALA A 227 7.83 18.58 2.92
N GLY A 228 9.16 18.71 3.03
CA GLY A 228 9.90 18.29 4.22
C GLY A 228 9.48 19.04 5.48
N ALA A 229 9.33 20.36 5.40
CA ALA A 229 8.88 21.19 6.51
C ALA A 229 7.44 20.87 6.94
N LEU A 230 6.54 20.56 6.00
CA LEU A 230 5.19 20.10 6.31
C LEU A 230 5.22 18.77 7.08
N VAL A 231 6.00 17.78 6.64
CA VAL A 231 6.14 16.49 7.36
C VAL A 231 6.62 16.70 8.79
N LEU A 232 7.58 17.60 9.01
CA LEU A 232 8.05 17.95 10.37
C LEU A 232 6.96 18.58 11.24
N ARG A 233 6.07 19.40 10.66
CA ARG A 233 4.91 19.95 11.38
C ARG A 233 3.89 18.87 11.70
N LEU A 234 3.60 17.97 10.76
CA LEU A 234 2.67 16.86 10.97
C LEU A 234 3.15 15.91 12.07
N LEU A 235 4.46 15.66 12.19
CA LEU A 235 5.05 14.91 13.31
C LEU A 235 4.81 15.54 14.69
N GLN A 236 4.41 16.81 14.74
CA GLN A 236 4.09 17.56 15.96
C GLN A 236 2.60 17.89 16.05
N SER A 237 1.77 17.33 15.15
CA SER A 237 0.32 17.54 15.15
C SER A 237 -0.32 16.99 16.42
N ASP A 238 -1.33 17.70 16.92
CA ASP A 238 -2.18 17.21 18.01
C ASP A 238 -3.06 16.04 17.55
N ASN A 239 -3.49 16.06 16.28
CA ASN A 239 -4.19 14.93 15.65
C ASN A 239 -3.23 13.73 15.51
N ALA A 240 -3.55 12.64 16.22
CA ALA A 240 -2.77 11.42 16.26
C ALA A 240 -2.65 10.73 14.90
N THR A 241 -3.72 10.70 14.11
CA THR A 241 -3.74 10.10 12.77
C THR A 241 -2.73 10.77 11.84
N LEU A 242 -2.65 12.11 11.85
CA LEU A 242 -1.67 12.86 11.07
C LEU A 242 -0.24 12.60 11.56
N ARG A 243 -0.05 12.60 12.88
CA ARG A 243 1.25 12.38 13.52
C ARG A 243 1.83 11.01 13.20
N GLU A 244 1.03 9.95 13.34
CA GLU A 244 1.46 8.58 13.04
C GLU A 244 1.70 8.37 11.54
N ALA A 245 0.83 8.90 10.67
CA ALA A 245 1.05 8.84 9.22
C ALA A 245 2.36 9.53 8.78
N ALA A 246 2.74 10.61 9.45
CA ALA A 246 3.93 11.38 9.11
C ALA A 246 5.25 10.65 9.42
N VAL A 247 5.27 9.70 10.37
CA VAL A 247 6.49 8.95 10.73
C VAL A 247 7.01 8.12 9.57
N GLY A 248 6.15 7.30 8.95
CA GLY A 248 6.53 6.48 7.80
C GLY A 248 6.94 7.32 6.57
N VAL A 249 6.34 8.50 6.40
CA VAL A 249 6.73 9.44 5.33
C VAL A 249 8.08 10.09 5.61
N ALA A 250 8.35 10.47 6.87
CA ALA A 250 9.64 10.97 7.29
C ALA A 250 10.74 9.91 7.05
N ALA A 251 10.49 8.65 7.38
CA ALA A 251 11.42 7.55 7.10
C ALA A 251 11.71 7.43 5.60
N GLY A 252 10.67 7.44 4.76
CA GLY A 252 10.82 7.39 3.29
C GLY A 252 11.58 8.58 2.70
N LYS A 253 11.33 9.80 3.21
CA LYS A 253 12.06 11.01 2.80
C LYS A 253 13.52 10.99 3.24
N ALA A 254 13.80 10.55 4.47
CA ALA A 254 15.16 10.37 4.97
C ALA A 254 15.93 9.35 4.13
N ALA A 255 15.29 8.23 3.78
CA ALA A 255 15.87 7.20 2.92
C ALA A 255 16.24 7.71 1.52
N ARG A 256 15.52 8.70 1.00
CA ARG A 256 15.79 9.37 -0.29
C ARG A 256 16.70 10.60 -0.18
N GLY A 257 17.12 10.99 1.03
CA GLY A 257 17.93 12.20 1.22
C GLY A 257 17.17 13.52 0.96
N HIS A 258 15.83 13.52 1.09
CA HIS A 258 14.99 14.70 0.85
C HIS A 258 15.00 15.72 2.01
N PHE A 259 15.81 15.50 3.05
CA PHE A 259 15.92 16.41 4.18
C PHE A 259 17.30 17.06 4.21
N ASP A 260 17.30 18.38 4.38
CA ASP A 260 18.52 19.12 4.69
C ASP A 260 19.03 18.81 6.11
N THR A 261 20.22 19.32 6.43
CA THR A 261 20.86 19.10 7.72
C THR A 261 20.02 19.60 8.90
N LEU A 262 19.32 20.72 8.76
CA LEU A 262 18.51 21.30 9.84
C LEU A 262 17.27 20.44 10.12
N ALA A 263 16.61 19.98 9.07
CA ALA A 263 15.48 19.08 9.14
C ALA A 263 15.87 17.73 9.75
N LEU A 264 17.03 17.17 9.38
CA LEU A 264 17.58 15.96 9.98
C LEU A 264 17.80 16.10 11.49
N ARG A 265 18.34 17.24 11.96
CA ARG A 265 18.49 17.50 13.42
C ARG A 265 17.14 17.54 14.15
N LYS A 266 16.09 18.05 13.51
CA LYS A 266 14.74 18.03 14.07
C LYS A 266 14.20 16.60 14.14
N LEU A 267 14.40 15.80 13.09
CA LEU A 267 14.00 14.39 13.06
C LEU A 267 14.69 13.57 14.13
N GLU A 268 16.00 13.75 14.33
CA GLU A 268 16.76 13.07 15.40
C GLU A 268 16.11 13.28 16.78
N LYS A 269 15.72 14.53 17.09
CA LYS A 269 15.05 14.86 18.36
C LYS A 269 13.65 14.27 18.47
N VAL A 270 12.90 14.18 17.37
CA VAL A 270 11.59 13.53 17.36
C VAL A 270 11.76 12.03 17.56
N ALA A 271 12.65 11.40 16.81
CA ALA A 271 12.92 9.97 16.87
C ALA A 271 13.38 9.51 18.27
N ALA A 272 14.33 10.23 18.89
CA ALA A 272 14.78 9.91 20.24
C ALA A 272 13.64 9.98 21.27
N ARG A 273 12.81 11.03 21.22
CA ARG A 273 11.64 11.18 22.12
C ARG A 273 10.62 10.06 21.94
N ARG A 274 10.35 9.69 20.69
CA ARG A 274 9.40 8.62 20.34
C ARG A 274 9.92 7.24 20.77
N LEU A 275 11.20 6.96 20.56
CA LEU A 275 11.83 5.72 21.04
C LEU A 275 11.78 5.60 22.56
N ASP A 276 11.84 6.70 23.30
CA ASP A 276 11.72 6.71 24.77
C ASP A 276 10.27 6.67 25.26
N ALA A 277 9.30 6.99 24.41
CA ALA A 277 7.88 6.91 24.76
C ALA A 277 7.37 5.47 24.75
N HIS A 278 6.32 5.21 25.54
CA HIS A 278 5.58 3.94 25.48
C HIS A 278 4.59 3.99 24.31
N GLU A 279 5.09 3.71 23.11
CA GLU A 279 4.29 3.67 21.88
C GLU A 279 3.69 2.28 21.64
N THR A 280 2.65 2.20 20.80
CA THR A 280 2.17 0.92 20.26
C THR A 280 3.27 0.21 19.46
N THR A 281 3.15 -1.10 19.30
CA THR A 281 4.18 -1.89 18.59
C THR A 281 4.37 -1.39 17.14
N ARG A 282 3.31 -1.01 16.41
CA ARG A 282 3.43 -0.43 15.06
C ARG A 282 4.15 0.91 15.05
N ALA A 283 3.78 1.85 15.92
CA ALA A 283 4.39 3.16 16.02
C ALA A 283 5.90 3.06 16.35
N ALA A 284 6.27 2.10 17.21
CA ALA A 284 7.66 1.78 17.48
C ALA A 284 8.40 1.29 16.23
N VAL A 285 7.79 0.42 15.40
CA VAL A 285 8.41 -0.07 14.16
C VAL A 285 8.65 1.04 13.14
N ASP A 286 7.69 1.95 12.96
CA ASP A 286 7.84 3.08 12.04
C ASP A 286 8.89 4.08 12.54
N THR A 287 9.01 4.26 13.85
CA THR A 287 10.10 5.03 14.46
C THR A 287 11.46 4.36 14.26
N ILE A 288 11.54 3.02 14.38
CA ILE A 288 12.76 2.25 14.09
C ILE A 288 13.14 2.39 12.59
N ASP A 289 12.18 2.36 11.68
CA ASP A 289 12.37 2.60 10.24
C ASP A 289 13.02 3.97 9.99
N LEU A 290 12.47 5.04 10.59
CA LEU A 290 13.03 6.38 10.52
C LEU A 290 14.49 6.41 10.99
N VAL A 291 14.78 5.82 12.15
CA VAL A 291 16.11 5.83 12.78
C VAL A 291 17.12 5.05 11.95
N ALA A 292 16.73 3.90 11.40
CA ALA A 292 17.57 3.09 10.51
C ALA A 292 17.96 3.82 9.21
N HIS A 293 17.20 4.85 8.84
CA HIS A 293 17.43 5.66 7.65
C HIS A 293 18.15 7.00 7.88
N LEU A 294 18.40 7.39 9.13
CA LEU A 294 19.24 8.54 9.42
C LEU A 294 20.69 8.32 8.96
N PRO A 295 21.40 9.39 8.51
CA PRO A 295 22.84 9.35 8.31
C PRO A 295 23.58 8.85 9.57
N ASP A 296 24.78 8.29 9.42
CA ASP A 296 25.54 7.66 10.51
C ASP A 296 25.67 8.60 11.72
N ASP A 297 26.08 9.84 11.50
CA ASP A 297 26.21 10.82 12.58
C ASP A 297 24.87 11.09 13.30
N GLY A 298 23.75 11.07 12.56
CA GLY A 298 22.42 11.29 13.11
C GLY A 298 21.94 10.10 13.93
N PHE A 299 22.21 8.89 13.46
CA PHE A 299 21.96 7.66 14.19
C PHE A 299 22.75 7.60 15.50
N GLU A 300 24.05 7.88 15.47
CA GLU A 300 24.89 7.92 16.67
C GLU A 300 24.42 8.97 17.68
N ARG A 301 23.85 10.08 17.23
CA ARG A 301 23.24 11.08 18.12
C ARG A 301 21.96 10.58 18.76
N VAL A 302 21.08 9.92 18.00
CA VAL A 302 19.87 9.31 18.57
C VAL A 302 20.27 8.27 19.60
N MET A 303 21.20 7.36 19.27
CA MET A 303 21.67 6.29 20.16
C MET A 303 22.24 6.82 21.49
N ARG A 304 23.02 7.91 21.44
CA ARG A 304 23.53 8.60 22.64
C ARG A 304 22.43 9.30 23.44
N GLY A 305 21.38 9.77 22.77
CA GLY A 305 20.25 10.47 23.40
C GLY A 305 19.20 9.56 24.05
N LEU A 306 19.24 8.26 23.80
CA LEU A 306 18.30 7.30 24.40
C LEU A 306 18.46 7.21 25.91
N ARG A 307 17.35 7.26 26.63
CA ARG A 307 17.31 7.07 28.09
C ARG A 307 17.51 5.61 28.47
N ASP A 308 16.98 4.68 27.67
CA ASP A 308 17.10 3.25 27.90
C ASP A 308 18.23 2.64 27.05
N PRO A 309 19.40 2.31 27.64
CA PRO A 309 20.51 1.73 26.91
C PRO A 309 20.22 0.31 26.40
N ALA A 310 19.22 -0.40 26.93
CA ALA A 310 18.86 -1.75 26.49
C ALA A 310 18.28 -1.78 25.07
N LYS A 311 17.78 -0.64 24.56
CA LYS A 311 17.28 -0.50 23.19
C LYS A 311 18.39 -0.44 22.14
N ARG A 312 19.62 -0.08 22.54
CA ARG A 312 20.75 0.15 21.61
C ARG A 312 21.14 -1.11 20.81
N PRO A 313 21.37 -2.28 21.41
CA PRO A 313 21.75 -3.48 20.64
C PRO A 313 20.72 -3.87 19.59
N ARG A 314 19.42 -3.70 19.91
CA ARG A 314 18.32 -3.99 18.97
C ARG A 314 18.32 -3.03 17.78
N LEU A 315 18.50 -1.73 18.02
CA LEU A 315 18.57 -0.72 16.96
C LEU A 315 19.79 -0.93 16.05
N GLN A 316 20.96 -1.21 16.65
CA GLN A 316 22.17 -1.53 15.91
C GLN A 316 21.97 -2.77 15.03
N HIS A 317 21.46 -3.86 15.61
CA HIS A 317 21.14 -5.08 14.88
C HIS A 317 20.20 -4.82 13.70
N THR A 318 19.14 -4.04 13.94
CA THR A 318 18.14 -3.73 12.93
C THR A 318 18.75 -2.94 11.77
N ARG A 319 19.58 -1.93 12.07
CA ARG A 319 20.30 -1.13 11.06
C ARG A 319 21.25 -2.00 10.24
N ASP A 320 22.02 -2.86 10.89
CA ASP A 320 23.06 -3.66 10.26
C ASP A 320 22.51 -4.82 9.40
N LYS A 321 21.39 -5.41 9.84
CA LYS A 321 20.80 -6.60 9.20
C LYS A 321 19.63 -6.26 8.28
N GLY A 322 19.02 -5.08 8.42
CA GLY A 322 17.82 -4.68 7.70
C GLY A 322 16.55 -5.41 8.17
N LEU A 323 16.60 -6.10 9.30
CA LEU A 323 15.52 -6.94 9.81
C LEU A 323 15.11 -6.54 11.23
N LEU A 324 13.81 -6.53 11.50
CA LEU A 324 13.22 -6.16 12.80
C LEU A 324 13.46 -7.20 13.90
N LEU A 325 13.74 -8.46 13.52
CA LEU A 325 14.00 -9.59 14.41
C LEU A 325 15.25 -10.38 13.96
N PRO A 326 15.86 -11.20 14.84
CA PRO A 326 16.99 -12.06 14.46
C PRO A 326 16.62 -13.12 13.40
N ALA A 327 17.55 -13.39 12.49
CA ALA A 327 17.33 -14.25 11.32
C ALA A 327 16.92 -15.69 11.63
N GLN A 328 17.36 -16.25 12.76
CA GLN A 328 17.05 -17.63 13.16
C GLN A 328 15.53 -17.85 13.33
N HIS A 329 14.84 -16.89 13.97
CA HIS A 329 13.39 -16.95 14.15
C HIS A 329 12.64 -16.67 12.84
N ILE A 330 13.15 -15.74 12.04
CA ILE A 330 12.49 -15.31 10.80
C ILE A 330 12.45 -16.42 9.74
N ASN A 331 13.58 -17.12 9.53
CA ASN A 331 13.72 -18.04 8.39
C ASN A 331 12.71 -19.20 8.45
N VAL A 332 12.46 -19.77 9.63
CA VAL A 332 11.52 -20.88 9.79
C VAL A 332 10.09 -20.43 9.50
N VAL A 333 9.68 -19.28 10.06
CA VAL A 333 8.34 -18.72 9.86
C VAL A 333 8.10 -18.40 8.38
N CYS A 334 9.01 -17.67 7.73
CA CYS A 334 8.84 -17.29 6.32
C CYS A 334 8.80 -18.48 5.38
N ARG A 335 9.68 -19.47 5.58
CA ARG A 335 9.69 -20.68 4.77
C ARG A 335 8.41 -21.48 4.94
N THR A 336 7.88 -21.54 6.17
CA THR A 336 6.61 -22.23 6.46
C THR A 336 5.46 -21.54 5.74
N ILE A 337 5.33 -20.22 5.85
CA ILE A 337 4.30 -19.45 5.16
C ILE A 337 4.40 -19.60 3.64
N ALA A 338 5.60 -19.43 3.07
CA ALA A 338 5.81 -19.54 1.63
C ALA A 338 5.53 -20.97 1.12
N GLY A 339 5.97 -21.99 1.85
CA GLY A 339 5.71 -23.38 1.52
C GLY A 339 4.22 -23.73 1.59
N GLN A 340 3.51 -23.25 2.63
CA GLN A 340 2.06 -23.42 2.75
C GLN A 340 1.33 -22.71 1.62
N ALA A 341 1.67 -21.45 1.34
CA ALA A 341 1.05 -20.68 0.27
C ALA A 341 1.26 -21.34 -1.10
N GLN A 342 2.47 -21.83 -1.37
CA GLN A 342 2.76 -22.56 -2.60
C GLN A 342 2.02 -23.89 -2.71
N ALA A 343 1.85 -24.62 -1.60
CA ALA A 343 1.18 -25.91 -1.58
C ALA A 343 -0.33 -25.81 -1.83
N VAL A 344 -0.98 -24.74 -1.35
CA VAL A 344 -2.43 -24.56 -1.51
C VAL A 344 -2.82 -23.80 -2.77
N THR A 345 -1.89 -23.07 -3.39
CA THR A 345 -2.17 -22.30 -4.61
C THR A 345 -2.25 -23.26 -5.80
N PRO A 346 -3.38 -23.28 -6.54
CA PRO A 346 -3.54 -24.16 -7.70
C PRO A 346 -2.45 -23.94 -8.74
N THR A 347 -1.90 -25.03 -9.27
CA THR A 347 -0.89 -25.01 -10.34
C THR A 347 -1.10 -26.17 -11.29
N ALA A 348 -0.93 -25.92 -12.60
CA ALA A 348 -1.00 -26.96 -13.62
C ALA A 348 0.24 -27.88 -13.63
N ARG A 349 1.33 -27.49 -12.94
CA ARG A 349 2.61 -28.23 -12.94
C ARG A 349 3.25 -28.25 -11.55
N PRO A 350 3.97 -29.33 -11.18
CA PRO A 350 4.84 -29.32 -10.01
C PRO A 350 5.84 -28.17 -10.12
N ALA A 351 5.86 -27.31 -9.11
CA ALA A 351 6.75 -26.15 -9.06
C ALA A 351 7.89 -26.42 -8.07
N GLU A 352 9.11 -26.08 -8.46
CA GLU A 352 10.22 -25.95 -7.53
C GLU A 352 9.90 -24.91 -6.45
N PRO A 353 10.51 -24.97 -5.25
CA PRO A 353 10.31 -23.96 -4.23
C PRO A 353 10.56 -22.54 -4.76
N ASP A 354 9.57 -21.67 -4.62
CA ASP A 354 9.67 -20.30 -5.11
C ASP A 354 10.47 -19.43 -4.12
N ALA A 355 11.76 -19.27 -4.42
CA ALA A 355 12.67 -18.49 -3.57
C ALA A 355 12.28 -17.01 -3.46
N LEU A 356 11.66 -16.44 -4.50
CA LEU A 356 11.22 -15.04 -4.47
C LEU A 356 9.94 -14.89 -3.64
N LEU A 357 9.04 -15.88 -3.63
CA LEU A 357 7.92 -15.93 -2.68
C LEU A 357 8.41 -15.91 -1.22
N GLU A 358 9.36 -16.79 -0.85
CA GLU A 358 9.94 -16.80 0.51
C GLU A 358 10.56 -15.44 0.87
N LYS A 359 11.29 -14.84 -0.08
CA LYS A 359 11.89 -13.52 0.10
C LYS A 359 10.85 -12.41 0.27
N LEU A 360 9.79 -12.40 -0.53
CA LEU A 360 8.72 -11.40 -0.43
C LEU A 360 7.97 -11.52 0.90
N VAL A 361 7.67 -12.73 1.36
CA VAL A 361 7.08 -12.98 2.70
C VAL A 361 8.00 -12.44 3.80
N LYS A 362 9.30 -12.72 3.70
CA LYS A 362 10.30 -12.22 4.64
C LYS A 362 10.40 -10.71 4.66
N GLU A 363 10.35 -10.08 3.49
CA GLU A 363 10.38 -8.63 3.39
C GLU A 363 9.11 -8.00 3.94
N LEU A 364 7.94 -8.52 3.59
CA LEU A 364 6.64 -8.07 4.07
C LEU A 364 6.58 -8.02 5.60
N LEU A 365 6.96 -9.13 6.26
CA LEU A 365 6.83 -9.25 7.71
C LEU A 365 7.95 -8.55 8.49
N PHE A 366 9.20 -8.61 8.01
CA PHE A 366 10.36 -8.36 8.87
C PHE A 366 11.35 -7.32 8.37
N HIS A 367 11.23 -6.81 7.14
CA HIS A 367 12.19 -5.80 6.68
C HIS A 367 12.01 -4.49 7.46
N VAL A 368 13.10 -3.84 7.87
CA VAL A 368 13.03 -2.57 8.63
C VAL A 368 12.42 -1.44 7.82
N HIS A 369 12.74 -1.37 6.53
CA HIS A 369 12.23 -0.34 5.64
C HIS A 369 10.76 -0.59 5.27
N GLY A 370 9.86 0.27 5.75
CA GLY A 370 8.42 0.16 5.53
C GLY A 370 8.01 0.28 4.06
N VAL A 371 8.76 1.01 3.25
CA VAL A 371 8.51 1.07 1.80
C VAL A 371 8.75 -0.30 1.16
N ARG A 372 9.84 -0.98 1.52
CA ARG A 372 10.16 -2.31 1.01
C ARG A 372 9.15 -3.36 1.48
N ARG A 373 8.71 -3.30 2.75
CA ARG A 373 7.60 -4.13 3.26
C ARG A 373 6.33 -3.95 2.40
N ARG A 374 5.94 -2.69 2.18
CA ARG A 374 4.74 -2.34 1.41
C ARG A 374 4.84 -2.78 -0.06
N MET A 375 6.03 -2.67 -0.68
CA MET A 375 6.23 -3.16 -2.05
C MET A 375 6.12 -4.69 -2.13
N ALA A 376 6.71 -5.41 -1.17
CA ALA A 376 6.58 -6.85 -1.11
C ALA A 376 5.11 -7.27 -0.93
N GLY A 377 4.38 -6.62 -0.01
CA GLY A 377 2.96 -6.85 0.19
C GLY A 377 2.10 -6.56 -1.05
N ARG A 378 2.37 -5.47 -1.80
CA ARG A 378 1.64 -5.17 -3.04
C ARG A 378 1.85 -6.22 -4.14
N VAL A 379 3.09 -6.69 -4.30
CA VAL A 379 3.40 -7.76 -5.25
C VAL A 379 2.70 -9.06 -4.85
N LEU A 380 2.71 -9.40 -3.57
CA LEU A 380 2.03 -10.59 -3.05
C LEU A 380 0.51 -10.49 -3.19
N ALA A 381 -0.08 -9.34 -2.82
CA ALA A 381 -1.51 -9.10 -2.87
C ALA A 381 -2.09 -9.20 -4.28
N LEU A 382 -1.33 -8.81 -5.31
CA LEU A 382 -1.72 -8.94 -6.71
C LEU A 382 -1.39 -10.32 -7.31
N SER A 383 -0.51 -11.09 -6.67
CA SER A 383 -0.16 -12.43 -7.13
C SER A 383 -1.21 -13.48 -6.73
N PRO A 384 -1.32 -14.60 -7.47
CA PRO A 384 -2.18 -15.72 -7.07
C PRO A 384 -1.87 -16.32 -5.68
N TYR A 385 -0.67 -16.08 -5.13
CA TYR A 385 -0.31 -16.52 -3.78
C TYR A 385 -0.92 -15.64 -2.67
N GLY A 386 -1.41 -14.43 -2.99
CA GLY A 386 -1.83 -13.42 -2.03
C GLY A 386 -2.81 -13.92 -0.96
N PRO A 387 -3.94 -14.54 -1.34
CA PRO A 387 -4.91 -15.07 -0.38
C PRO A 387 -4.31 -16.11 0.58
N ALA A 388 -3.49 -17.02 0.06
CA ALA A 388 -2.87 -18.07 0.87
C ALA A 388 -1.82 -17.54 1.85
N VAL A 389 -1.06 -16.50 1.44
CA VAL A 389 -0.14 -15.80 2.36
C VAL A 389 -0.92 -15.05 3.44
N ALA A 390 -2.06 -14.43 3.10
CA ALA A 390 -2.93 -13.79 4.08
C ALA A 390 -3.48 -14.82 5.10
N ASP A 391 -3.99 -15.96 4.61
CA ASP A 391 -4.51 -17.03 5.46
C ASP A 391 -3.46 -17.57 6.44
N ALA A 392 -2.20 -17.66 6.01
CA ALA A 392 -1.08 -18.07 6.84
C ALA A 392 -0.63 -16.99 7.85
N CYS A 393 -1.00 -15.72 7.64
CA CYS A 393 -0.73 -14.64 8.60
C CYS A 393 -1.75 -14.60 9.74
N VAL A 394 -2.98 -15.10 9.55
CA VAL A 394 -4.05 -15.05 10.57
C VAL A 394 -3.64 -15.70 11.91
N PRO A 395 -3.04 -16.90 11.96
CA PRO A 395 -2.61 -17.50 13.23
C PRO A 395 -1.49 -16.70 13.92
N LEU A 396 -0.67 -15.99 13.14
CA LEU A 396 0.40 -15.15 13.68
C LEU A 396 -0.18 -13.89 14.35
N ALA A 397 -1.27 -13.35 13.81
CA ALA A 397 -1.98 -12.20 14.37
C ALA A 397 -2.58 -12.51 15.76
N GLY A 398 -3.13 -13.72 15.95
CA GLY A 398 -3.59 -14.22 17.25
C GLY A 398 -2.49 -14.73 18.19
N GLY A 399 -1.22 -14.70 17.77
CA GLY A 399 -0.10 -15.29 18.51
C GLY A 399 0.32 -14.49 19.75
N VAL A 400 1.02 -15.16 20.68
CA VAL A 400 1.53 -14.56 21.93
C VAL A 400 2.66 -13.54 21.71
N ASN A 401 3.40 -13.65 20.61
CA ASN A 401 4.49 -12.73 20.29
C ASN A 401 3.93 -11.43 19.71
N GLU A 402 3.92 -10.36 20.51
CA GLU A 402 3.32 -9.07 20.15
C GLU A 402 3.92 -8.45 18.88
N VAL A 403 5.24 -8.52 18.69
CA VAL A 403 5.90 -7.99 17.48
C VAL A 403 5.43 -8.75 16.25
N LEU A 404 5.38 -10.08 16.33
CA LEU A 404 4.91 -10.91 15.22
C LEU A 404 3.43 -10.67 14.93
N ALA A 405 2.60 -10.57 15.96
CA ALA A 405 1.17 -10.28 15.85
C ALA A 405 0.92 -8.92 15.18
N ALA A 406 1.61 -7.86 15.63
CA ALA A 406 1.54 -6.55 14.99
C ALA A 406 1.98 -6.59 13.51
N ARG A 407 3.00 -7.40 13.17
CA ARG A 407 3.45 -7.56 11.76
C ARG A 407 2.47 -8.35 10.91
N ALA A 408 1.80 -9.33 11.49
CA ALA A 408 0.72 -10.05 10.83
C ALA A 408 -0.47 -9.11 10.56
N TRP A 409 -0.88 -8.27 11.53
CA TRP A 409 -1.94 -7.27 11.33
C TRP A 409 -1.62 -6.26 10.23
N ASP A 410 -0.40 -5.73 10.20
CA ASP A 410 0.05 -4.85 9.11
C ASP A 410 0.10 -5.56 7.76
N SER A 411 0.41 -6.86 7.74
CA SER A 411 0.44 -7.65 6.51
C SER A 411 -0.98 -7.89 5.99
N LEU A 412 -1.93 -8.23 6.86
CA LEU A 412 -3.35 -8.39 6.52
C LEU A 412 -3.97 -7.08 6.00
N LEU A 413 -3.52 -5.93 6.48
CA LEU A 413 -3.94 -4.62 5.96
C LEU A 413 -3.54 -4.41 4.49
N VAL A 414 -2.42 -5.02 4.05
CA VAL A 414 -1.93 -4.89 2.66
C VAL A 414 -2.42 -6.03 1.77
N LEU A 415 -2.43 -7.26 2.28
CA LEU A 415 -2.83 -8.46 1.53
C LEU A 415 -4.36 -8.63 1.44
N GLY A 416 -5.09 -8.06 2.39
CA GLY A 416 -6.49 -8.43 2.66
C GLY A 416 -6.58 -9.59 3.65
N HIS A 417 -7.81 -10.10 3.84
CA HIS A 417 -8.13 -11.12 4.85
C HIS A 417 -8.16 -12.56 4.30
N GLY A 418 -7.72 -12.75 3.05
CA GLY A 418 -7.76 -14.05 2.38
C GLY A 418 -9.16 -14.67 2.41
N ASN A 419 -9.22 -15.96 2.72
CA ASN A 419 -10.47 -16.72 2.88
C ASN A 419 -10.95 -16.78 4.34
N ARG A 420 -10.28 -16.06 5.25
CA ARG A 420 -10.46 -16.18 6.71
C ARG A 420 -10.99 -14.91 7.36
N ARG A 421 -11.79 -14.13 6.64
CA ARG A 421 -12.31 -12.85 7.14
C ARG A 421 -13.06 -12.98 8.46
N ASP A 422 -13.94 -13.96 8.60
CA ASP A 422 -14.74 -14.12 9.81
C ASP A 422 -13.85 -14.36 11.04
N GLU A 423 -12.77 -15.12 10.87
CA GLU A 423 -11.77 -15.34 11.91
C GLU A 423 -10.96 -14.08 12.18
N VAL A 424 -10.60 -13.31 11.15
CA VAL A 424 -9.93 -12.01 11.30
C VAL A 424 -10.79 -11.04 12.13
N VAL A 425 -12.09 -10.95 11.85
CA VAL A 425 -13.02 -10.11 12.62
C VAL A 425 -13.13 -10.60 14.05
N ALA A 426 -13.29 -11.92 14.26
CA ALA A 426 -13.37 -12.51 15.59
C ALA A 426 -12.09 -12.25 16.41
N LEU A 427 -10.92 -12.40 15.81
CA LEU A 427 -9.62 -12.10 16.43
C LEU A 427 -9.50 -10.60 16.77
N ALA A 428 -9.92 -9.72 15.86
CA ALA A 428 -9.83 -8.27 16.09
C ALA A 428 -10.73 -7.81 17.24
N VAL A 429 -11.96 -8.32 17.31
CA VAL A 429 -12.92 -7.99 18.37
C VAL A 429 -12.45 -8.58 19.71
N GLY A 430 -11.96 -9.83 19.70
CA GLY A 430 -11.54 -10.55 20.90
C GLY A 430 -10.10 -10.28 21.37
N GLU A 431 -9.34 -9.40 20.71
CA GLU A 431 -7.94 -9.12 21.04
C GLU A 431 -7.79 -8.44 22.41
N PRO A 432 -7.20 -9.10 23.44
CA PRO A 432 -7.11 -8.53 24.78
C PRO A 432 -6.07 -7.41 24.91
N ARG A 433 -5.11 -7.32 23.99
CA ARG A 433 -4.04 -6.31 24.04
C ARG A 433 -4.53 -5.05 23.34
N SER A 434 -4.94 -4.04 24.11
CA SER A 434 -5.50 -2.78 23.58
C SER A 434 -4.66 -2.12 22.47
N GLY A 435 -3.32 -2.18 22.58
CA GLY A 435 -2.40 -1.68 21.56
C GLY A 435 -2.50 -2.41 20.21
N LEU A 436 -2.76 -3.73 20.23
CA LEU A 436 -2.98 -4.52 19.01
C LEU A 436 -4.44 -4.50 18.56
N GLN A 437 -5.40 -4.40 19.48
CA GLN A 437 -6.82 -4.37 19.18
C GLN A 437 -7.15 -3.16 18.28
N GLY A 438 -6.58 -1.99 18.57
CA GLY A 438 -6.72 -0.81 17.73
C GLY A 438 -6.19 -1.03 16.29
N GLU A 439 -5.05 -1.72 16.14
CA GLU A 439 -4.48 -2.06 14.83
C GLU A 439 -5.33 -3.08 14.07
N ALA A 440 -5.84 -4.09 14.79
CA ALA A 440 -6.70 -5.14 14.26
C ALA A 440 -8.03 -4.59 13.73
N LEU A 441 -8.68 -3.70 14.50
CA LEU A 441 -9.93 -3.04 14.09
C LEU A 441 -9.74 -2.15 12.85
N VAL A 442 -8.62 -1.42 12.77
CA VAL A 442 -8.27 -0.66 11.56
C VAL A 442 -8.08 -1.60 10.37
N SER A 443 -7.42 -2.75 10.56
CA SER A 443 -7.26 -3.77 9.51
C SER A 443 -8.61 -4.33 9.03
N VAL A 444 -9.58 -4.52 9.93
CA VAL A 444 -10.95 -4.92 9.59
C VAL A 444 -11.65 -3.85 8.74
N GLY A 445 -11.62 -2.59 9.20
CA GLY A 445 -12.25 -1.47 8.50
C GLY A 445 -11.66 -1.19 7.12
N LEU A 446 -10.36 -1.46 6.94
CA LEU A 446 -9.65 -1.31 5.68
C LEU A 446 -9.71 -2.55 4.78
N GLY A 447 -10.51 -3.56 5.15
CA GLY A 447 -10.69 -4.77 4.36
C GLY A 447 -11.26 -4.51 2.96
N GLN A 448 -11.17 -5.52 2.09
CA GLN A 448 -11.55 -5.45 0.67
C GLN A 448 -13.08 -5.50 0.42
N ARG A 449 -13.90 -5.56 1.47
CA ARG A 449 -15.37 -5.47 1.38
C ARG A 449 -15.94 -4.66 2.55
N HIS A 450 -17.12 -4.09 2.32
CA HIS A 450 -17.93 -3.49 3.38
C HIS A 450 -18.20 -4.50 4.50
N LEU A 451 -18.36 -3.97 5.72
CA LEU A 451 -18.85 -4.76 6.84
C LEU A 451 -20.28 -5.22 6.53
N ASP A 452 -20.58 -6.47 6.86
CA ASP A 452 -21.98 -6.89 7.01
C ASP A 452 -22.54 -6.41 8.37
N GLU A 453 -23.85 -6.58 8.56
CA GLU A 453 -24.54 -6.09 9.77
C GLU A 453 -24.02 -6.75 11.04
N ASP A 454 -23.73 -8.06 10.99
CA ASP A 454 -23.21 -8.81 12.14
C ASP A 454 -21.79 -8.36 12.52
N GLU A 455 -20.95 -8.08 11.52
CA GLU A 455 -19.63 -7.47 11.71
C GLU A 455 -19.76 -6.05 12.30
N ALA A 456 -20.68 -5.24 11.78
CA ALA A 456 -20.91 -3.87 12.26
C ALA A 456 -21.38 -3.86 13.72
N GLU A 457 -22.32 -4.72 14.11
CA GLU A 457 -22.82 -4.84 15.49
C GLU A 457 -21.72 -5.25 16.48
N LYS A 458 -20.82 -6.17 16.10
CA LYS A 458 -19.65 -6.52 16.93
C LYS A 458 -18.75 -5.31 17.15
N LEU A 459 -18.51 -4.51 16.12
CA LEU A 459 -17.68 -3.30 16.21
C LEU A 459 -18.37 -2.18 16.99
N LEU A 460 -19.70 -2.06 16.88
CA LEU A 460 -20.52 -1.14 17.68
C LEU A 460 -20.41 -1.48 19.17
N ALA A 461 -20.49 -2.76 19.54
CA ALA A 461 -20.30 -3.21 20.91
C ALA A 461 -18.92 -2.80 21.45
N VAL A 462 -17.85 -3.07 20.69
CA VAL A 462 -16.48 -2.63 21.06
C VAL A 462 -16.41 -1.12 21.25
N ALA A 463 -16.96 -0.34 20.31
CA ALA A 463 -16.97 1.12 20.38
C ALA A 463 -17.76 1.68 21.57
N ARG A 464 -18.80 0.97 22.04
CA ARG A 464 -19.60 1.38 23.21
C ARG A 464 -18.91 1.01 24.52
N GLU A 465 -18.38 -0.21 24.60
CA GLU A 465 -17.99 -0.84 25.87
C GLU A 465 -16.52 -0.65 26.26
N THR A 466 -15.63 -0.49 25.28
CA THR A 466 -14.18 -0.42 25.58
C THR A 466 -13.85 0.75 26.51
N PRO A 467 -12.96 0.59 27.51
CA PRO A 467 -12.46 1.72 28.30
C PRO A 467 -11.34 2.49 27.57
N HIS A 468 -10.78 1.94 26.49
CA HIS A 468 -9.61 2.51 25.82
C HIS A 468 -10.01 3.44 24.67
N ALA A 469 -9.63 4.72 24.76
CA ALA A 469 -9.97 5.73 23.75
C ALA A 469 -9.45 5.36 22.35
N ASP A 470 -8.22 4.86 22.24
CA ASP A 470 -7.62 4.48 20.96
C ASP A 470 -8.36 3.32 20.29
N VAL A 471 -8.77 2.31 21.08
CA VAL A 471 -9.58 1.18 20.59
C VAL A 471 -10.94 1.69 20.09
N ARG A 472 -11.55 2.61 20.85
CA ARG A 472 -12.82 3.24 20.46
C ARG A 472 -12.68 4.01 19.14
N ALA A 473 -11.63 4.80 19.00
CA ALA A 473 -11.34 5.55 17.78
C ALA A 473 -11.13 4.61 16.58
N SER A 474 -10.40 3.51 16.75
CA SER A 474 -10.23 2.48 15.72
C SER A 474 -11.53 1.77 15.34
N ALA A 475 -12.40 1.47 16.30
CA ALA A 475 -13.72 0.88 16.02
C ALA A 475 -14.62 1.87 15.25
N VAL A 476 -14.68 3.13 15.68
CA VAL A 476 -15.40 4.22 15.01
C VAL A 476 -14.87 4.43 13.57
N PHE A 477 -13.56 4.38 13.40
CA PHE A 477 -12.91 4.43 12.10
C PHE A 477 -13.37 3.28 11.19
N ALA A 478 -13.36 2.05 11.72
CA ALA A 478 -13.75 0.86 10.95
C ALA A 478 -15.24 0.89 10.55
N LEU A 479 -16.11 1.35 11.46
CA LEU A 479 -17.52 1.59 11.17
C LEU A 479 -17.70 2.68 10.09
N GLY A 480 -16.87 3.73 10.12
CA GLY A 480 -16.91 4.82 9.14
C GLY A 480 -16.50 4.39 7.74
N MET A 481 -15.51 3.51 7.64
CA MET A 481 -15.17 2.84 6.38
C MET A 481 -16.33 2.01 5.83
N ALA A 482 -17.14 1.41 6.71
CA ALA A 482 -18.29 0.61 6.31
C ALA A 482 -19.47 1.46 5.83
N GLY A 483 -19.79 2.55 6.54
CA GLY A 483 -20.94 3.39 6.25
C GLY A 483 -21.24 4.47 7.30
N PRO A 484 -21.72 5.66 6.91
CA PRO A 484 -22.06 6.72 7.87
C PRO A 484 -23.17 6.36 8.88
N SER A 485 -24.08 5.44 8.52
CA SER A 485 -25.19 5.00 9.38
C SER A 485 -24.70 4.43 10.70
N HIS A 486 -23.73 3.50 10.65
CA HIS A 486 -23.21 2.83 11.85
C HIS A 486 -22.46 3.82 12.76
N VAL A 487 -21.73 4.79 12.18
CA VAL A 487 -20.98 5.77 12.99
C VAL A 487 -21.90 6.73 13.73
N ALA A 488 -23.06 7.07 13.15
CA ALA A 488 -24.03 7.95 13.80
C ALA A 488 -24.51 7.38 15.15
N GLU A 489 -24.53 6.06 15.30
CA GLU A 489 -24.95 5.39 16.54
C GLU A 489 -23.96 5.52 17.69
N VAL A 490 -22.66 5.66 17.38
CA VAL A 490 -21.58 5.81 18.37
C VAL A 490 -21.19 7.27 18.57
N ALA A 491 -21.80 8.21 17.84
CA ALA A 491 -21.57 9.65 18.01
C ALA A 491 -21.83 10.13 19.44
N ARG A 492 -22.69 9.45 20.19
CA ARG A 492 -23.00 9.79 21.59
C ARG A 492 -22.00 9.25 22.61
N ALA A 493 -21.07 8.38 22.19
CA ALA A 493 -20.11 7.73 23.09
C ALA A 493 -19.01 8.70 23.57
N SER A 494 -18.63 9.68 22.75
CA SER A 494 -17.67 10.73 23.12
C SER A 494 -17.75 11.92 22.16
N GLU A 495 -17.19 13.08 22.56
CA GLU A 495 -17.08 14.24 21.67
C GLU A 495 -16.21 13.94 20.43
N GLU A 496 -15.17 13.12 20.61
CA GLU A 496 -14.29 12.68 19.51
C GLU A 496 -15.05 11.79 18.52
N SER A 497 -15.86 10.86 19.02
CA SER A 497 -16.75 10.04 18.20
C SER A 497 -17.78 10.89 17.45
N ALA A 498 -18.31 11.95 18.08
CA ALA A 498 -19.21 12.90 17.41
C ALA A 498 -18.52 13.68 16.28
N ARG A 499 -17.26 14.11 16.47
CA ARG A 499 -16.45 14.77 15.43
C ARG A 499 -16.17 13.80 14.27
N ALA A 500 -15.76 12.57 14.58
CA ALA A 500 -15.55 11.53 13.56
C ALA A 500 -16.84 11.24 12.77
N ALA A 501 -17.99 11.12 13.44
CA ALA A 501 -19.28 10.90 12.78
C ALA A 501 -19.62 12.00 11.77
N ARG A 502 -19.43 13.28 12.14
CA ARG A 502 -19.64 14.41 11.23
C ARG A 502 -18.70 14.36 10.03
N TRP A 503 -17.43 14.00 10.26
CA TRP A 503 -16.45 13.86 9.19
C TRP A 503 -16.84 12.76 8.20
N TRP A 504 -17.25 11.58 8.69
CA TRP A 504 -17.70 10.47 7.84
C TRP A 504 -19.00 10.78 7.09
N ALA A 505 -19.94 11.51 7.71
CA ALA A 505 -21.16 11.95 7.04
C ALA A 505 -20.86 12.92 5.87
N ALA A 506 -19.86 13.79 6.02
CA ALA A 506 -19.45 14.71 4.95
C ALA A 506 -18.55 14.05 3.88
N THR A 507 -17.73 13.09 4.28
CA THR A 507 -16.69 12.50 3.42
C THR A 507 -17.14 11.24 2.69
N GLY A 508 -17.99 10.42 3.32
CA GLY A 508 -18.44 9.13 2.84
C GLY A 508 -17.53 7.94 3.19
N PRO A 509 -18.02 6.70 2.98
CA PRO A 509 -17.34 5.46 3.39
C PRO A 509 -16.23 5.04 2.42
N ALA A 510 -15.69 3.84 2.60
CA ALA A 510 -14.75 3.24 1.65
C ALA A 510 -15.30 3.18 0.22
N ILE A 511 -14.41 3.23 -0.77
CA ILE A 511 -14.71 3.05 -2.19
C ILE A 511 -14.08 1.75 -2.67
N TYR A 512 -14.87 0.92 -3.36
CA TYR A 512 -14.45 -0.34 -3.96
C TYR A 512 -14.74 -0.29 -5.46
N ASP A 513 -13.76 -0.64 -6.29
CA ASP A 513 -13.96 -0.63 -7.73
C ASP A 513 -14.72 -1.88 -8.19
N ALA A 514 -15.73 -1.67 -9.04
CA ALA A 514 -16.53 -2.77 -9.59
C ALA A 514 -15.67 -3.80 -10.35
N ASP A 515 -14.63 -3.34 -11.05
CA ASP A 515 -13.70 -4.18 -11.82
C ASP A 515 -12.80 -5.08 -10.95
N SER A 516 -12.71 -4.79 -9.65
CA SER A 516 -11.89 -5.54 -8.69
C SER A 516 -12.75 -6.44 -7.79
N SER A 517 -14.03 -6.10 -7.62
CA SER A 517 -15.03 -6.97 -6.99
C SER A 517 -15.40 -8.22 -7.81
N SER A 518 -14.99 -8.28 -9.08
CA SER A 518 -15.12 -9.43 -9.97
C SER A 518 -13.97 -10.44 -9.90
N GLY A 519 -13.15 -10.41 -8.84
CA GLY A 519 -12.26 -11.53 -8.51
C GLY A 519 -13.06 -12.84 -8.39
N PRO A 520 -12.47 -14.01 -8.73
CA PRO A 520 -13.19 -15.15 -9.26
C PRO A 520 -14.29 -15.58 -8.30
N THR A 521 -15.55 -15.31 -8.68
CA THR A 521 -16.67 -16.10 -8.20
C THR A 521 -16.29 -17.55 -8.46
N ALA A 522 -16.16 -18.33 -7.38
CA ALA A 522 -16.21 -19.77 -7.47
C ALA A 522 -17.51 -20.12 -8.19
N THR A 523 -17.45 -20.32 -9.51
CA THR A 523 -18.48 -21.06 -10.22
C THR A 523 -18.46 -22.43 -9.60
N ALA A 524 -19.48 -22.71 -8.80
CA ALA A 524 -19.77 -24.04 -8.31
C ALA A 524 -19.78 -25.00 -9.50
N VAL A 525 -18.85 -25.96 -9.48
CA VAL A 525 -18.97 -27.27 -10.14
C VAL A 525 -18.55 -28.30 -9.12
#